data_AF-A0ABD1ULX9-F1
#
_entry.id   AF-A0ABD1ULX9-F1
#
_cell.length_a   1.000
_cell.length_b   1.000
_cell.length_c   1.000
_cell.angle_alpha   90.00
_cell.angle_beta   90.00
_cell.angle_gamma   90.00
#
_symmetry.space_group_name_H-M   'P 1'
#
loop_
_entity.id
_entity.type
_entity.pdbx_description
1 polymer ?
#
loop_
_entity_poly.entity_id
_entity_poly.type
_entity_poly.pdbx_seq_one_letter_code
_entity_poly.pdbx_strand_id
1 'polypeptide(L)'
;MQIPSIYNSGLTSLLYDCFRNPDHLPPTVINLDWSYGEKPVDKKIQIEYNLAIMHTQMITQSKTQIDFFGKPYRAGDDIHKLDGAGQIQLNPLNNVHSWTGTAVDQSNPNYPIDMGALYSTARDPILYAHHANVDRMWTIWLNNLGGSNFTDPDWLNAYFIFYNEEANPVRVRVKDCLDVTKLGYQYEDCAHSLAGCECQAKTSGKGKNLAFCTDPAQVFPTTLDKPISVIVKRPKKSGTGLSKEILVIEGI
;
A
#
# COMPACT_ATOMS: atom_id res chain seq x y z
N MET A 1 -2.22 17.14 0.19
CA MET A 1 -1.43 15.89 0.33
C MET A 1 0.00 16.21 0.73
N GLN A 2 0.18 16.84 1.89
CA GLN A 2 1.49 17.21 2.46
C GLN A 2 1.55 16.61 3.87
N ILE A 3 2.73 16.52 4.48
CA ILE A 3 2.82 16.23 5.92
C ILE A 3 1.98 17.27 6.68
N PRO A 4 1.01 16.89 7.52
CA PRO A 4 0.17 17.85 8.23
C PRO A 4 1.02 18.76 9.12
N SER A 5 0.69 20.05 9.15
CA SER A 5 1.50 21.08 9.81
C SER A 5 1.72 20.83 11.31
N ILE A 6 0.78 20.14 11.98
CA ILE A 6 0.89 19.76 13.40
C ILE A 6 2.11 18.88 13.70
N TYR A 7 2.58 18.11 12.71
CA TYR A 7 3.79 17.28 12.85
C TYR A 7 5.07 18.09 12.64
N ASN A 8 4.98 19.29 12.06
CA ASN A 8 6.13 20.15 11.73
C ASN A 8 6.04 21.55 12.36
N SER A 9 5.31 21.69 13.46
CA SER A 9 5.05 22.99 14.11
C SER A 9 6.23 23.54 14.94
N GLY A 10 7.36 22.83 14.99
CA GLY A 10 8.59 23.23 15.68
C GLY A 10 9.17 22.13 16.58
N LEU A 11 10.43 22.31 17.00
CA LEU A 11 11.20 21.35 17.80
C LEU A 11 10.58 21.05 19.18
N THR A 12 9.69 21.91 19.67
CA THR A 12 9.01 21.74 20.97
C THR A 12 7.70 20.97 20.87
N SER A 13 7.26 20.61 19.65
CA SER A 13 6.05 19.81 19.46
C SER A 13 6.30 18.35 19.84
N LEU A 14 5.39 17.76 20.61
CA LEU A 14 5.41 16.33 20.93
C LEU A 14 5.17 15.44 19.70
N LEU A 15 4.71 16.03 18.59
CA LEU A 15 4.47 15.34 17.31
C LEU A 15 5.63 15.50 16.32
N TYR A 16 6.67 16.22 16.69
CA TYR A 16 7.82 16.46 15.84
C TYR A 16 8.81 15.29 15.89
N ASP A 17 9.42 15.00 14.74
CA ASP A 17 10.53 14.07 14.59
C ASP A 17 11.58 14.68 13.65
N CYS A 18 12.84 14.71 14.09
CA CYS A 18 13.96 15.27 13.33
C CYS A 18 14.55 14.30 12.30
N PHE A 19 14.16 13.02 12.30
CA PHE A 19 14.66 12.00 11.37
C PHE A 19 13.82 11.87 10.09
N ARG A 20 12.82 12.75 9.90
CA ARG A 20 12.09 12.85 8.62
C ARG A 20 12.98 13.43 7.52
N ASN A 21 12.67 13.08 6.27
CA ASN A 21 13.34 13.65 5.11
C ASN A 21 13.11 15.18 5.04
N PRO A 22 14.16 16.00 5.16
CA PRO A 22 14.02 17.46 5.14
C PRO A 22 13.49 18.00 3.80
N ASP A 23 13.76 17.34 2.68
CA ASP A 23 13.30 17.75 1.34
C ASP A 23 11.79 17.49 1.14
N HIS A 24 11.21 16.64 1.99
CA HIS A 24 9.81 16.21 1.93
C HIS A 24 8.91 16.94 2.93
N LEU A 25 9.48 17.85 3.72
CA LEU A 25 8.68 18.73 4.58
C LEU A 25 7.80 19.68 3.74
N PRO A 26 6.69 20.19 4.31
CA PRO A 26 5.86 21.16 3.62
C PRO A 26 6.70 22.34 3.09
N PRO A 27 6.42 22.81 1.87
CA PRO A 27 5.19 22.59 1.10
C PRO A 27 5.28 21.46 0.05
N THR A 28 6.16 20.47 0.21
CA THR A 28 6.29 19.32 -0.68
C THR A 28 5.06 18.41 -0.63
N VAL A 29 4.61 17.94 -1.79
CA VAL A 29 3.49 17.00 -1.92
C VAL A 29 4.05 15.58 -1.89
N ILE A 30 3.40 14.68 -1.14
CA ILE A 30 3.81 13.27 -1.07
C ILE A 30 3.83 12.63 -2.46
N ASN A 31 4.80 11.74 -2.71
CA ASN A 31 4.78 10.87 -3.89
C ASN A 31 4.32 9.47 -3.45
N LEU A 32 3.12 9.06 -3.86
CA LEU A 32 2.59 7.74 -3.50
C LEU A 32 3.22 6.60 -4.30
N ASP A 33 4.02 6.89 -5.33
CA ASP A 33 4.82 5.91 -6.09
C ASP A 33 6.32 6.14 -5.88
N TRP A 34 6.69 6.64 -4.70
CA TRP A 34 8.05 7.06 -4.39
C TRP A 34 9.08 5.95 -4.57
N SER A 35 10.15 6.28 -5.29
CA SER A 35 11.38 5.50 -5.34
C SER A 35 12.61 6.40 -5.12
N TYR A 36 13.70 5.84 -4.58
CA TYR A 36 14.90 6.60 -4.26
C TYR A 36 15.52 7.22 -5.52
N GLY A 37 15.80 8.53 -5.47
CA GLY A 37 16.45 9.26 -6.55
C GLY A 37 15.49 9.85 -7.59
N GLU A 38 14.18 9.74 -7.39
CA GLU A 38 13.21 10.43 -8.24
C GLU A 38 13.30 11.96 -8.12
N LYS A 39 13.09 12.63 -9.26
CA LYS A 39 13.08 14.09 -9.32
C LYS A 39 11.68 14.61 -9.00
N PRO A 40 11.56 15.70 -8.22
CA PRO A 40 10.27 16.29 -7.95
C PRO A 40 9.62 16.79 -9.25
N VAL A 41 8.31 16.59 -9.35
CA VAL A 41 7.47 17.16 -10.41
C VAL A 41 6.65 18.34 -9.88
N ASP A 42 5.94 19.04 -10.76
CA ASP A 42 5.01 20.10 -10.33
C ASP A 42 3.96 19.55 -9.36
N LYS A 43 3.60 20.35 -8.35
CA LYS A 43 2.70 19.92 -7.27
C LYS A 43 1.32 19.51 -7.76
N LYS A 44 0.78 20.17 -8.80
CA LYS A 44 -0.52 19.81 -9.37
C LYS A 44 -0.43 18.46 -10.08
N ILE A 45 0.65 18.25 -10.84
CA ILE A 45 0.92 16.98 -11.51
C ILE A 45 1.09 15.84 -10.49
N GLN A 46 1.84 16.07 -9.39
CA GLN A 46 2.00 15.06 -8.35
C GLN A 46 0.65 14.67 -7.71
N ILE A 47 -0.25 15.62 -7.51
CA ILE A 47 -1.60 15.34 -7.00
C ILE A 47 -2.38 14.45 -7.98
N GLU A 48 -2.32 14.74 -9.29
CA GLU A 48 -2.97 13.91 -10.31
C GLU A 48 -2.40 12.48 -10.32
N TYR A 49 -1.08 12.31 -10.21
CA TYR A 49 -0.45 11.00 -10.09
C TYR A 49 -0.90 10.25 -8.84
N ASN A 50 -0.89 10.91 -7.68
CA ASN A 50 -1.36 10.30 -6.42
C ASN A 50 -2.82 9.84 -6.51
N LEU A 51 -3.69 10.63 -7.14
CA LEU A 51 -5.08 10.27 -7.35
C LEU A 51 -5.24 9.05 -8.28
N ALA A 52 -4.45 8.99 -9.36
CA ALA A 52 -4.42 7.86 -10.28
C ALA A 52 -3.90 6.57 -9.60
N ILE A 53 -2.89 6.69 -8.75
CA ILE A 53 -2.38 5.59 -7.91
C ILE A 53 -3.48 5.11 -6.98
N MET A 54 -4.11 6.01 -6.22
CA MET A 54 -5.19 5.63 -5.31
C MET A 54 -6.37 4.97 -6.01
N HIS A 55 -6.78 5.48 -7.19
CA HIS A 55 -7.80 4.82 -8.02
C HIS A 55 -7.36 3.41 -8.42
N THR A 56 -6.13 3.26 -8.89
CA THR A 56 -5.58 1.97 -9.30
C THR A 56 -5.55 0.98 -8.14
N GLN A 57 -5.02 1.38 -6.99
CA GLN A 57 -4.83 0.52 -5.83
C GLN A 57 -6.15 0.17 -5.15
N MET A 58 -7.03 1.14 -4.91
CA MET A 58 -8.31 0.92 -4.20
C MET A 58 -9.40 0.30 -5.08
N ILE A 59 -9.44 0.65 -6.37
CA ILE A 59 -10.55 0.29 -7.26
C ILE A 59 -10.10 -0.76 -8.26
N THR A 60 -9.08 -0.48 -9.08
CA THR A 60 -8.74 -1.35 -10.22
C THR A 60 -8.09 -2.66 -9.79
N GLN A 61 -7.18 -2.62 -8.83
CA GLN A 61 -6.39 -3.77 -8.40
C GLN A 61 -6.94 -4.45 -7.15
N SER A 62 -7.59 -3.75 -6.22
CA SER A 62 -8.18 -4.35 -5.01
C SER A 62 -9.56 -4.96 -5.25
N LYS A 63 -9.63 -5.96 -6.12
CA LYS A 63 -10.90 -6.54 -6.54
C LYS A 63 -11.35 -7.73 -5.68
N THR A 64 -10.43 -8.46 -5.08
CA THR A 64 -10.71 -9.62 -4.24
C THR A 64 -10.15 -9.41 -2.83
N GLN A 65 -10.50 -10.28 -1.88
CA GLN A 65 -9.90 -10.24 -0.55
C GLN A 65 -8.38 -10.43 -0.60
N ILE A 66 -7.89 -11.32 -1.47
CA ILE A 66 -6.45 -11.55 -1.64
C ILE A 66 -5.77 -10.32 -2.23
N ASP A 67 -6.41 -9.63 -3.18
CA ASP A 67 -5.84 -8.40 -3.72
C ASP A 67 -5.73 -7.33 -2.63
N PHE A 68 -6.76 -7.16 -1.79
CA PHE A 68 -6.76 -6.08 -0.78
C PHE A 68 -5.88 -6.40 0.43
N PHE A 69 -6.06 -7.58 1.04
CA PHE A 69 -5.39 -7.98 2.30
C PHE A 69 -4.07 -8.71 2.08
N GLY A 70 -3.90 -9.37 0.94
CA GLY A 70 -2.79 -10.27 0.69
C GLY A 70 -3.14 -11.76 0.84
N LYS A 71 -2.14 -12.60 0.60
CA LYS A 71 -2.24 -14.06 0.67
C LYS A 71 -2.25 -14.54 2.13
N PRO A 72 -2.82 -15.74 2.40
CA PRO A 72 -2.83 -16.31 3.73
C PRO A 72 -1.42 -16.49 4.32
N TYR A 73 -1.30 -16.21 5.61
CA TYR A 73 -0.15 -16.57 6.45
C TYR A 73 -0.63 -17.37 7.65
N ARG A 74 -0.11 -18.60 7.81
CA ARG A 74 -0.53 -19.55 8.84
C ARG A 74 0.64 -20.06 9.66
N ALA A 75 0.31 -20.61 10.83
CA ALA A 75 1.29 -21.26 11.69
C ALA A 75 1.96 -22.44 10.96
N GLY A 76 3.29 -22.43 10.92
CA GLY A 76 4.09 -23.45 10.22
C GLY A 76 4.50 -23.07 8.80
N ASP A 77 4.00 -21.96 8.26
CA ASP A 77 4.46 -21.47 6.97
C ASP A 77 5.90 -20.91 7.05
N ASP A 78 6.65 -21.06 5.97
CA ASP A 78 8.00 -20.50 5.83
C ASP A 78 7.92 -19.05 5.34
N ILE A 79 8.16 -18.11 6.25
CA ILE A 79 8.11 -16.66 5.97
C ILE A 79 9.01 -16.22 4.82
N HIS A 80 10.09 -16.95 4.55
CA HIS A 80 11.03 -16.60 3.47
C HIS A 80 10.52 -17.02 2.08
N LYS A 81 9.46 -17.82 2.04
CA LYS A 81 8.80 -18.27 0.80
C LYS A 81 7.43 -17.63 0.60
N LEU A 82 6.97 -16.85 1.57
CA LEU A 82 5.70 -16.18 1.50
C LEU A 82 5.87 -14.83 0.79
N ASP A 83 5.31 -14.78 -0.41
CA ASP A 83 5.06 -13.53 -1.12
C ASP A 83 3.56 -13.38 -1.36
N GLY A 84 3.05 -12.17 -1.12
CA GLY A 84 1.63 -11.87 -1.31
C GLY A 84 1.11 -10.76 -0.43
N ALA A 85 1.83 -9.65 -0.27
CA ALA A 85 1.26 -8.45 0.33
C ALA A 85 0.05 -7.96 -0.49
N GLY A 86 -0.95 -7.39 0.19
CA GLY A 86 -2.09 -6.76 -0.47
C GLY A 86 -1.69 -5.45 -1.17
N GLN A 87 -2.56 -4.99 -2.07
CA GLN A 87 -2.32 -3.81 -2.90
C GLN A 87 -1.98 -2.57 -2.07
N ILE A 88 -2.74 -2.30 -1.00
CA ILE A 88 -2.54 -1.12 -0.15
C ILE A 88 -1.22 -1.21 0.63
N GLN A 89 -0.82 -2.41 1.04
CA GLN A 89 0.46 -2.63 1.73
C GLN A 89 1.63 -2.37 0.78
N LEU A 90 1.56 -2.85 -0.47
CA LEU A 90 2.59 -2.60 -1.48
C LEU A 90 2.66 -1.11 -1.85
N ASN A 91 1.53 -0.52 -2.22
CA ASN A 91 1.40 0.88 -2.60
C ASN A 91 -0.02 1.36 -2.24
N PRO A 92 -0.19 2.41 -1.41
CA PRO A 92 0.81 3.41 -1.06
C PRO A 92 1.57 3.19 0.25
N LEU A 93 1.21 2.24 1.12
CA LEU A 93 1.73 2.16 2.49
C LEU A 93 3.27 2.18 2.54
N ASN A 94 3.95 1.23 1.90
CA ASN A 94 5.41 1.16 1.91
C ASN A 94 6.09 2.43 1.32
N ASN A 95 5.43 3.08 0.36
CA ASN A 95 5.94 4.28 -0.29
C ASN A 95 5.84 5.50 0.63
N VAL A 96 4.79 5.60 1.46
CA VAL A 96 4.70 6.66 2.47
C VAL A 96 5.82 6.52 3.51
N HIS A 97 6.08 5.31 4.00
CA HIS A 97 7.21 5.02 4.89
C HIS A 97 8.54 5.49 4.30
N SER A 98 8.86 5.01 3.10
CA SER A 98 10.11 5.31 2.39
C SER A 98 10.25 6.78 1.98
N TRP A 99 9.12 7.45 1.73
CA TRP A 99 9.09 8.88 1.45
C TRP A 99 9.31 9.69 2.73
N THR A 100 8.70 9.32 3.86
CA THR A 100 8.80 10.10 5.09
C THR A 100 10.16 9.96 5.78
N GLY A 101 10.72 8.75 5.89
CA GLY A 101 12.01 8.52 6.56
C GLY A 101 13.14 8.29 5.56
N THR A 102 14.09 9.22 5.51
CA THR A 102 15.32 9.06 4.70
C THR A 102 16.61 9.34 5.49
N ALA A 103 16.51 9.67 6.78
CA ALA A 103 17.69 9.82 7.63
C ALA A 103 18.34 8.45 7.84
N VAL A 104 19.66 8.36 7.77
CA VAL A 104 20.38 7.09 7.91
C VAL A 104 20.97 6.99 9.31
N ASP A 105 20.63 5.93 10.03
CA ASP A 105 21.33 5.56 11.27
C ASP A 105 22.73 5.04 10.91
N GLN A 106 23.77 5.67 11.45
CA GLN A 106 25.16 5.25 11.19
C GLN A 106 25.46 3.82 11.66
N SER A 107 24.71 3.32 12.65
CA SER A 107 24.83 1.93 13.11
C SER A 107 24.13 0.93 12.19
N ASN A 108 23.22 1.39 11.32
CA ASN A 108 22.53 0.57 10.34
C ASN A 108 22.30 1.35 9.02
N PRO A 109 23.35 1.51 8.21
CA PRO A 109 23.32 2.44 7.07
C PRO A 109 22.41 1.99 5.91
N ASN A 110 21.92 0.76 5.95
CA ASN A 110 21.13 0.17 4.88
C ASN A 110 19.64 0.57 4.95
N TYR A 111 19.17 1.06 6.10
CA TYR A 111 17.75 1.33 6.32
C TYR A 111 17.54 2.72 6.90
N PRO A 112 16.81 3.59 6.19
CA PRO A 112 16.51 4.90 6.73
C PRO A 112 15.54 4.84 7.92
N ILE A 113 15.84 5.61 8.94
CA ILE A 113 15.03 5.81 10.14
C ILE A 113 14.28 7.15 10.06
N ASP A 114 13.27 7.40 10.89
CA ASP A 114 12.51 6.40 11.65
C ASP A 114 11.46 5.75 10.75
N MET A 115 10.64 6.55 10.06
CA MET A 115 9.56 6.08 9.18
C MET A 115 9.98 5.12 8.05
N GLY A 116 11.25 5.16 7.61
CA GLY A 116 11.75 4.34 6.51
C GLY A 116 12.06 2.88 6.87
N ALA A 117 11.98 2.51 8.15
CA ALA A 117 12.31 1.15 8.61
C ALA A 117 11.35 0.65 9.69
N LEU A 118 10.89 -0.59 9.54
CA LEU A 118 9.87 -1.18 10.43
C LEU A 118 10.28 -1.23 11.92
N TYR A 119 11.58 -1.39 12.21
CA TYR A 119 12.08 -1.48 13.59
C TYR A 119 12.07 -0.12 14.33
N SER A 120 12.00 0.98 13.58
CA SER A 120 12.12 2.34 14.08
C SER A 120 10.88 3.20 13.83
N THR A 121 10.04 2.81 12.87
CA THR A 121 8.94 3.65 12.36
C THR A 121 7.95 4.12 13.43
N ALA A 122 7.80 3.40 14.55
CA ALA A 122 6.92 3.77 15.65
C ALA A 122 7.46 4.86 16.58
N ARG A 123 8.72 5.26 16.40
CA ARG A 123 9.33 6.40 17.10
C ARG A 123 8.83 7.74 16.55
N ASP A 124 8.46 7.78 15.27
CA ASP A 124 7.82 8.95 14.65
C ASP A 124 6.31 8.95 14.97
N PRO A 125 5.76 9.97 15.66
CA PRO A 125 4.33 10.06 15.95
C PRO A 125 3.43 10.05 14.70
N ILE A 126 3.94 10.42 13.53
CA ILE A 126 3.15 10.43 12.29
C ILE A 126 2.75 9.03 11.82
N LEU A 127 3.45 7.98 12.27
CA LEU A 127 3.11 6.58 11.98
C LEU A 127 1.65 6.30 12.26
N TYR A 128 1.17 6.71 13.43
CA TYR A 128 -0.18 6.38 13.89
C TYR A 128 -1.24 7.06 13.03
N ALA A 129 -0.99 8.29 12.56
CA ALA A 129 -1.88 8.95 11.61
C ALA A 129 -1.81 8.35 10.21
N HIS A 130 -0.63 7.91 9.77
CA HIS A 130 -0.49 7.16 8.52
C HIS A 130 -1.31 5.87 8.56
N HIS A 131 -1.14 5.04 9.59
CA HIS A 131 -1.87 3.79 9.76
C HIS A 131 -3.37 4.00 10.04
N ALA A 132 -3.77 5.10 10.67
CA ALA A 132 -5.18 5.46 10.78
C ALA A 132 -5.80 5.70 9.39
N ASN A 133 -5.07 6.31 8.45
CA ASN A 133 -5.58 6.46 7.09
C ASN A 133 -5.55 5.14 6.30
N VAL A 134 -4.63 4.22 6.60
CA VAL A 134 -4.63 2.85 6.05
C VAL A 134 -5.85 2.07 6.56
N ASP A 135 -6.16 2.14 7.85
CA ASP A 135 -7.37 1.54 8.42
C ASP A 135 -8.65 2.14 7.80
N ARG A 136 -8.68 3.46 7.60
CA ARG A 136 -9.76 4.14 6.85
C ARG A 136 -9.90 3.64 5.40
N MET A 137 -8.82 3.23 4.74
CA MET A 137 -8.91 2.64 3.40
C MET A 137 -9.68 1.31 3.44
N TRP A 138 -9.50 0.49 4.47
CA TRP A 138 -10.30 -0.73 4.64
C TRP A 138 -11.79 -0.42 4.81
N THR A 139 -12.15 0.58 5.63
CA THR A 139 -13.55 0.97 5.80
C THR A 139 -14.17 1.46 4.50
N ILE A 140 -13.44 2.25 3.69
CA ILE A 140 -13.90 2.70 2.37
C ILE A 140 -14.06 1.52 1.41
N TRP A 141 -13.09 0.62 1.37
CA TRP A 141 -13.14 -0.53 0.48
C TRP A 141 -14.34 -1.44 0.78
N LEU A 142 -14.59 -1.70 2.06
CA LEU A 142 -15.72 -2.50 2.53
C LEU A 142 -17.07 -1.81 2.24
N ASN A 143 -17.22 -0.54 2.61
CA ASN A 143 -18.52 0.13 2.64
C ASN A 143 -18.90 0.80 1.32
N ASN A 144 -17.92 1.23 0.52
CA ASN A 144 -18.15 2.06 -0.68
C ASN A 144 -17.73 1.37 -1.98
N LEU A 145 -16.80 0.41 -1.94
CA LEU A 145 -16.22 -0.20 -3.15
C LEU A 145 -16.61 -1.68 -3.35
N GLY A 146 -17.51 -2.21 -2.52
CA GLY A 146 -18.00 -3.58 -2.63
C GLY A 146 -16.99 -4.65 -2.20
N GLY A 147 -16.02 -4.27 -1.36
CA GLY A 147 -15.10 -5.18 -0.71
C GLY A 147 -15.81 -6.11 0.27
N SER A 148 -15.10 -7.16 0.70
CA SER A 148 -15.60 -8.10 1.72
C SER A 148 -14.44 -8.69 2.51
N ASN A 149 -14.65 -9.00 3.79
CA ASN A 149 -13.63 -9.63 4.63
C ASN A 149 -13.47 -11.12 4.28
N PHE A 150 -12.36 -11.72 4.69
CA PHE A 150 -12.23 -13.17 4.64
C PHE A 150 -13.19 -13.84 5.62
N THR A 151 -13.68 -15.02 5.24
CA THR A 151 -14.48 -15.91 6.11
C THR A 151 -13.68 -17.13 6.57
N ASP A 152 -12.40 -17.21 6.19
CA ASP A 152 -11.48 -18.29 6.56
C ASP A 152 -11.33 -18.33 8.10
N PRO A 153 -11.65 -19.47 8.75
CA PRO A 153 -11.48 -19.63 10.19
C PRO A 153 -10.06 -19.38 10.71
N ASP A 154 -9.02 -19.68 9.93
CA ASP A 154 -7.63 -19.45 10.32
C ASP A 154 -7.34 -17.95 10.42
N TRP A 155 -7.86 -17.17 9.46
CA TRP A 155 -7.75 -15.71 9.48
C TRP A 155 -8.58 -15.12 10.62
N LEU A 156 -9.83 -15.54 10.77
CA LEU A 156 -10.75 -15.01 11.79
C LEU A 156 -10.29 -15.29 13.23
N ASN A 157 -9.66 -16.44 13.46
CA ASN A 157 -9.19 -16.86 14.79
C ASN A 157 -7.72 -16.56 15.06
N ALA A 158 -6.98 -16.03 14.07
CA ALA A 158 -5.66 -15.46 14.31
C ALA A 158 -5.76 -14.40 15.42
N TYR A 159 -4.79 -14.42 16.33
CA TYR A 159 -4.80 -13.59 17.52
C TYR A 159 -3.46 -12.89 17.73
N PHE A 160 -3.55 -11.75 18.39
CA PHE A 160 -2.42 -10.92 18.80
C PHE A 160 -2.55 -10.58 20.27
N ILE A 161 -1.44 -10.22 20.91
CA ILE A 161 -1.43 -9.78 22.30
C ILE A 161 -0.94 -8.33 22.32
N PHE A 162 -1.76 -7.43 22.84
CA PHE A 162 -1.42 -6.03 23.07
C PHE A 162 -1.54 -5.70 24.55
N TYR A 163 -0.75 -4.74 25.02
CA TYR A 163 -1.00 -4.13 26.31
C TYR A 163 -2.11 -3.09 26.16
N ASN A 164 -3.09 -3.13 27.06
CA ASN A 164 -4.13 -2.10 27.12
C ASN A 164 -3.68 -0.89 27.95
N GLU A 165 -4.56 0.08 28.15
CA GLU A 165 -4.32 1.33 28.87
C GLU A 165 -3.99 1.13 30.37
N GLU A 166 -4.45 0.03 30.99
CA GLU A 166 -4.04 -0.36 32.35
C GLU A 166 -2.78 -1.24 32.39
N ALA A 167 -2.04 -1.34 31.27
CA ALA A 167 -0.86 -2.19 31.13
C ALA A 167 -1.12 -3.68 31.37
N ASN A 168 -2.33 -4.16 31.11
CA ASN A 168 -2.66 -5.57 31.11
C ASN A 168 -2.48 -6.18 29.71
N PRO A 169 -1.91 -7.39 29.58
CA PRO A 169 -1.83 -8.08 28.30
C PRO A 169 -3.21 -8.63 27.93
N VAL A 170 -3.73 -8.20 26.78
CA VAL A 170 -5.04 -8.60 26.25
C VAL A 170 -4.85 -9.34 24.94
N ARG A 171 -5.46 -10.53 24.84
CA ARG A 171 -5.56 -11.29 23.59
C ARG A 171 -6.73 -10.75 22.78
N VAL A 172 -6.45 -10.32 21.54
CA VAL A 172 -7.46 -9.90 20.56
C VAL A 172 -7.44 -10.83 19.36
N ARG A 173 -8.58 -11.01 18.69
CA ARG A 173 -8.68 -11.81 17.46
C ARG A 173 -9.14 -10.95 16.30
N VAL A 174 -8.74 -11.32 15.08
CA VAL A 174 -9.12 -10.60 13.86
C VAL A 174 -10.65 -10.45 13.72
N LYS A 175 -11.42 -11.51 14.01
CA LYS A 175 -12.88 -11.43 13.93
C LYS A 175 -13.52 -10.38 14.85
N ASP A 176 -12.83 -10.01 15.93
CA ASP A 176 -13.35 -9.09 16.94
C ASP A 176 -13.11 -7.60 16.51
N CYS A 177 -12.36 -7.34 15.44
CA CYS A 177 -12.12 -5.99 14.90
C CYS A 177 -12.78 -5.68 13.54
N LEU A 178 -13.59 -6.59 12.99
CA LEU A 178 -14.21 -6.43 11.65
C LEU A 178 -15.30 -5.34 11.56
N ASP A 179 -15.69 -4.79 12.70
CA ASP A 179 -16.69 -3.75 12.83
C ASP A 179 -16.15 -2.66 13.77
N VAL A 180 -15.61 -1.59 13.18
CA VAL A 180 -15.00 -0.48 13.91
C VAL A 180 -15.97 0.22 14.87
N THR A 181 -17.28 0.14 14.60
CA THR A 181 -18.29 0.74 15.49
C THR A 181 -18.39 0.02 16.83
N LYS A 182 -18.13 -1.30 16.86
CA LYS A 182 -18.03 -2.09 18.10
C LYS A 182 -16.74 -1.80 18.88
N LEU A 183 -15.72 -1.28 18.19
CA LEU A 183 -14.50 -0.77 18.82
C LEU A 183 -14.64 0.68 19.31
N GLY A 184 -15.81 1.30 19.09
CA GLY A 184 -16.12 2.63 19.62
C GLY A 184 -15.54 3.79 18.81
N TYR A 185 -15.14 3.58 17.56
CA TYR A 185 -14.64 4.66 16.69
C TYR A 185 -15.22 4.61 15.28
N GLN A 186 -15.12 5.74 14.58
CA GLN A 186 -15.40 5.88 13.16
C GLN A 186 -14.57 7.02 12.57
N TYR A 187 -14.44 7.06 11.25
CA TYR A 187 -13.80 8.16 10.55
C TYR A 187 -14.82 9.23 10.14
N GLU A 188 -14.39 10.49 10.14
CA GLU A 188 -15.17 11.57 9.57
C GLU A 188 -15.38 11.34 8.05
N ASP A 189 -16.60 11.60 7.59
CA ASP A 189 -16.96 11.56 6.18
C ASP A 189 -16.34 12.75 5.44
N CYS A 190 -15.11 12.56 4.98
CA CYS A 190 -14.47 13.47 4.04
C CYS A 190 -14.77 13.03 2.61
N ALA A 191 -15.11 13.99 1.74
CA ALA A 191 -15.28 13.75 0.31
C ALA A 191 -14.04 13.01 -0.25
N HIS A 192 -14.23 11.75 -0.64
CA HIS A 192 -13.19 10.93 -1.25
C HIS A 192 -13.27 11.09 -2.77
N SER A 193 -12.34 11.83 -3.35
CA SER A 193 -12.26 12.16 -4.78
C SER A 193 -11.99 10.96 -5.70
N LEU A 194 -11.95 9.73 -5.17
CA LEU A 194 -11.63 8.51 -5.92
C LEU A 194 -12.65 8.23 -7.05
N ALA A 195 -13.88 8.73 -6.93
CA ALA A 195 -14.97 8.50 -7.88
C ALA A 195 -14.87 9.29 -9.21
N GLY A 196 -13.80 10.05 -9.44
CA GLY A 196 -13.59 10.82 -10.68
C GLY A 196 -12.17 10.80 -11.23
N CYS A 197 -11.29 9.96 -10.67
CA CYS A 197 -9.87 9.89 -11.02
C CYS A 197 -9.56 8.69 -11.94
N GLU A 198 -10.47 8.40 -12.87
CA GLU A 198 -10.26 7.35 -13.87
C GLU A 198 -9.05 7.72 -14.72
N CYS A 199 -8.06 6.83 -14.77
CA CYS A 199 -6.98 6.93 -15.75
C CYS A 199 -7.61 6.85 -17.14
N GLN A 200 -7.60 7.95 -17.89
CA GLN A 200 -8.07 7.92 -19.27
C GLN A 200 -7.23 6.91 -20.04
N ALA A 201 -7.90 5.92 -20.63
CA ALA A 201 -7.23 4.97 -21.50
C ALA A 201 -6.51 5.75 -22.59
N LYS A 202 -5.18 5.62 -22.69
CA LYS A 202 -4.47 6.07 -23.88
C LYS A 202 -5.14 5.36 -25.05
N THR A 203 -5.67 6.12 -26.02
CA THR A 203 -6.08 5.55 -27.30
C THR A 203 -4.85 4.87 -27.86
N SER A 204 -4.80 3.54 -27.77
CA SER A 204 -3.67 2.79 -28.27
C SER A 204 -3.65 3.02 -29.78
N GLY A 205 -2.72 3.86 -30.25
CA GLY A 205 -2.29 3.78 -31.64
C GLY A 205 -2.02 2.31 -31.95
N LYS A 206 -2.53 1.85 -33.10
CA LYS A 206 -2.50 0.45 -33.61
C LYS A 206 -1.62 -0.47 -32.76
N GLY A 207 -2.27 -1.41 -32.05
CA GLY A 207 -1.62 -2.31 -31.09
C GLY A 207 -0.21 -2.70 -31.53
N LYS A 208 0.77 -2.53 -30.62
CA LYS A 208 2.18 -2.83 -30.89
C LYS A 208 2.26 -4.17 -31.64
N ASN A 209 2.98 -4.20 -32.76
CA ASN A 209 3.16 -5.42 -33.55
C ASN A 209 3.66 -6.53 -32.62
N LEU A 210 2.79 -7.51 -32.35
CA LEU A 210 3.07 -8.65 -31.47
C LEU A 210 4.28 -9.47 -31.96
N ALA A 211 4.66 -9.33 -33.24
CA ALA A 211 5.78 -10.02 -33.87
C ALA A 211 7.16 -9.74 -33.25
N PHE A 212 7.30 -8.71 -32.39
CA PHE A 212 8.59 -8.34 -31.77
C PHE A 212 8.68 -8.68 -30.27
N CYS A 213 7.67 -9.30 -29.67
CA CYS A 213 7.69 -9.63 -28.24
C CYS A 213 8.01 -11.10 -28.04
N THR A 214 8.93 -11.38 -27.11
CA THR A 214 9.46 -12.72 -26.83
C THR A 214 8.48 -13.52 -25.96
N ASP A 215 8.48 -14.85 -26.11
CA ASP A 215 7.72 -15.74 -25.23
C ASP A 215 8.30 -15.68 -23.79
N PRO A 216 7.46 -15.57 -22.73
CA PRO A 216 7.91 -15.56 -21.34
C PRO A 216 8.89 -16.70 -20.99
N ALA A 217 8.69 -17.91 -21.54
CA ALA A 217 9.55 -19.07 -21.27
C ALA A 217 10.99 -18.90 -21.79
N GLN A 218 11.23 -17.96 -22.71
CA GLN A 218 12.57 -17.64 -23.22
C GLN A 218 13.24 -16.50 -22.45
N VAL A 219 12.48 -15.79 -21.61
CA VAL A 219 12.96 -14.64 -20.84
C VAL A 219 13.12 -14.99 -19.37
N PHE A 220 12.26 -15.84 -18.79
CA PHE A 220 12.30 -16.17 -17.37
C PHE A 220 12.97 -17.52 -17.08
N PRO A 221 13.69 -17.67 -15.95
CA PRO A 221 14.03 -16.62 -14.99
C PRO A 221 15.13 -15.67 -15.52
N THR A 222 15.04 -14.37 -15.19
CA THR A 222 16.06 -13.37 -15.54
C THR A 222 16.20 -12.32 -14.44
N THR A 223 17.36 -11.68 -14.37
CA THR A 223 17.57 -10.45 -13.61
C THR A 223 16.92 -9.28 -14.36
N LEU A 224 16.15 -8.43 -13.66
CA LEU A 224 15.52 -7.23 -14.23
C LEU A 224 16.43 -6.01 -14.11
N ASP A 225 17.48 -5.96 -14.94
CA ASP A 225 18.44 -4.85 -15.02
C ASP A 225 18.05 -3.76 -16.04
N LYS A 226 17.10 -4.08 -16.92
CA LYS A 226 16.55 -3.19 -17.95
C LYS A 226 15.09 -3.53 -18.27
N PRO A 227 14.33 -2.62 -18.90
CA PRO A 227 12.96 -2.91 -19.30
C PRO A 227 12.87 -4.13 -20.23
N ILE A 228 12.01 -5.08 -19.88
CA ILE A 228 11.69 -6.26 -20.71
C ILE A 228 10.26 -6.17 -21.25
N SER A 229 9.96 -6.90 -22.31
CA SER A 229 8.60 -7.02 -22.86
C SER A 229 8.38 -8.44 -23.35
N VAL A 230 7.30 -9.06 -22.87
CA VAL A 230 6.94 -10.46 -23.18
C VAL A 230 5.47 -10.57 -23.58
N ILE A 231 5.12 -11.61 -24.31
CA ILE A 231 3.72 -11.90 -24.67
C ILE A 231 3.09 -12.82 -23.63
N VAL A 232 2.10 -12.33 -22.90
CA VAL A 232 1.32 -13.16 -21.97
C VAL A 232 0.03 -13.63 -22.65
N LYS A 233 -0.12 -14.94 -22.80
CA LYS A 233 -1.32 -15.53 -23.38
C LYS A 233 -2.49 -15.39 -22.40
N ARG A 234 -3.54 -14.69 -22.83
CA ARG A 234 -4.78 -14.59 -22.06
C ARG A 234 -5.50 -15.94 -22.03
N PRO A 235 -6.12 -16.32 -20.89
CA PRO A 235 -6.96 -17.51 -20.83
C PRO A 235 -8.16 -17.37 -21.77
N LYS A 236 -8.69 -18.49 -22.28
CA LYS A 236 -9.92 -18.47 -23.09
C LYS A 236 -11.07 -17.93 -22.22
N LYS A 237 -11.71 -16.85 -22.65
CA LYS A 237 -12.94 -16.36 -21.99
C LYS A 237 -14.02 -17.44 -22.06
N SER A 238 -14.39 -18.03 -20.92
CA SER A 238 -15.59 -18.86 -20.81
C SER A 238 -16.74 -18.01 -20.27
N GLY A 239 -17.66 -17.59 -21.15
CA GLY A 239 -18.97 -17.05 -20.77
C GLY A 239 -19.06 -15.56 -20.44
N THR A 240 -20.30 -15.11 -20.20
CA THR A 240 -20.75 -13.73 -19.87
C THR A 240 -20.64 -13.40 -18.37
N GLY A 241 -19.71 -14.03 -17.64
CA GLY A 241 -19.70 -14.08 -16.17
C GLY A 241 -18.74 -13.12 -15.45
N LEU A 242 -19.06 -12.88 -14.17
CA LEU A 242 -18.38 -12.07 -13.13
C LEU A 242 -16.92 -12.47 -12.78
N SER A 243 -16.27 -13.35 -13.55
CA SER A 243 -14.91 -13.81 -13.28
C SER A 243 -13.88 -12.72 -13.57
N LYS A 244 -12.94 -12.50 -12.65
CA LYS A 244 -11.88 -11.48 -12.78
C LYS A 244 -10.63 -12.08 -13.42
N GLU A 245 -10.02 -11.36 -14.36
CA GLU A 245 -8.76 -11.74 -15.02
C GLU A 245 -7.60 -11.05 -14.28
N ILE A 246 -6.63 -11.84 -13.79
CA ILE A 246 -5.51 -11.36 -12.97
C ILE A 246 -4.20 -11.70 -13.68
N LEU A 247 -3.28 -10.74 -13.76
CA LEU A 247 -1.91 -10.98 -14.17
C LEU A 247 -1.08 -11.34 -12.94
N VAL A 248 -0.41 -12.49 -12.97
CA VAL A 248 0.43 -12.97 -11.86
C VAL A 248 1.89 -12.97 -12.30
N ILE A 249 2.76 -12.40 -11.47
CA ILE A 249 4.22 -12.45 -11.60
C ILE A 249 4.72 -13.19 -10.35
N GLU A 250 5.50 -14.25 -10.55
CA GLU A 250 5.95 -15.15 -9.46
C GLU A 250 7.48 -15.24 -9.46
N GLY A 251 8.06 -15.52 -8.28
CA GLY A 251 9.51 -15.67 -8.12
C GLY A 251 10.28 -14.34 -8.24
N ILE A 252 9.69 -13.25 -7.73
CA ILE A 252 10.31 -11.93 -7.62
C ILE A 252 11.39 -11.95 -6.52
#